data_AF-A0A8S3JVI0-F1
#
_entry.id   AF-A0A8S3JVI0-F1
#
_cell.length_a   1.000
_cell.length_b   1.000
_cell.length_c   1.000
_cell.angle_alpha   90.00
_cell.angle_beta   90.00
_cell.angle_gamma   90.00
#
_symmetry.space_group_name_H-M   'P 1'
#
loop_
_entity.id
_entity.type
_entity.pdbx_description
1 polymer ?
#
loop_
_entity_poly.entity_id
_entity_poly.type
_entity_poly.pdbx_seq_one_letter_code
_entity_poly.pdbx_strand_id
1 'polypeptide(L)'
;GKNSIHTTIVHRDIKSSNILIDKSELNLCLTDFGVAMALPPVLTERDFVQIGTMRYMAPELLEGVIAHTREALCSVDMYALALVMWEILTQCEVYPTTEYRPPYEEYRKKNSDGSSFTSEIYDIVVVHRLRPSLIRSLKDNPHVLVSVFA
;
A
#
# COMPACT_ATOMS: atom_id res chain seq x y z
N GLY A 1 -5.32 -33.60 -14.50
CA GLY A 1 -5.63 -33.37 -15.92
C GLY A 1 -5.31 -31.92 -16.24
N LYS A 2 -4.59 -31.69 -17.35
CA LYS A 2 -4.36 -30.42 -18.08
C LYS A 2 -4.10 -29.15 -17.22
N ASN A 3 -2.83 -28.78 -17.12
CA ASN A 3 -2.26 -27.43 -16.90
C ASN A 3 -3.19 -26.40 -16.25
N SER A 4 -3.17 -26.30 -14.92
CA SER A 4 -3.64 -25.10 -14.22
C SER A 4 -2.72 -23.93 -14.61
N ILE A 5 -3.15 -23.11 -15.56
CA ILE A 5 -2.50 -21.84 -15.85
C ILE A 5 -2.82 -20.95 -14.64
N HIS A 6 -1.88 -20.78 -13.72
CA HIS A 6 -2.03 -19.82 -12.63
C HIS A 6 -1.94 -18.41 -13.24
N THR A 7 -3.09 -17.79 -13.47
CA THR A 7 -3.15 -16.39 -13.91
C THR A 7 -2.75 -15.49 -12.75
N THR A 8 -1.73 -14.67 -12.94
CA THR A 8 -1.36 -13.62 -12.00
C THR A 8 -2.49 -12.61 -11.88
N ILE A 9 -2.90 -12.30 -10.65
CA ILE A 9 -3.87 -11.26 -10.33
C ILE A 9 -3.12 -10.12 -9.63
N VAL A 10 -3.35 -8.89 -10.08
CA VAL A 10 -2.91 -7.67 -9.40
C VAL A 10 -4.14 -7.01 -8.81
N HIS A 11 -4.13 -6.74 -7.51
CA HIS A 11 -5.26 -6.23 -6.77
C HIS A 11 -5.50 -4.73 -7.02
N ARG A 12 -4.43 -3.93 -7.10
CA ARG A 12 -4.44 -2.47 -7.35
C ARG A 12 -5.15 -1.62 -6.29
N ASP A 13 -5.54 -2.22 -5.16
CA ASP A 13 -6.17 -1.51 -4.03
C ASP A 13 -5.92 -2.24 -2.70
N ILE A 14 -4.69 -2.71 -2.50
CA ILE A 14 -4.28 -3.26 -1.20
C ILE A 14 -4.24 -2.12 -0.18
N LYS A 15 -4.99 -2.28 0.91
CA LYS A 15 -5.05 -1.34 2.04
C LYS A 15 -5.61 -2.07 3.26
N SER A 16 -5.38 -1.53 4.46
CA SER A 16 -5.79 -2.19 5.70
C SER A 16 -7.29 -2.48 5.78
N SER A 17 -8.17 -1.62 5.23
CA SER A 17 -9.62 -1.86 5.19
C SER A 17 -10.04 -3.00 4.26
N ASN A 18 -9.16 -3.42 3.35
CA ASN A 18 -9.38 -4.52 2.41
C ASN A 18 -8.75 -5.84 2.90
N ILE A 19 -8.23 -5.88 4.13
CA ILE A 19 -7.72 -7.10 4.76
C ILE A 19 -8.61 -7.41 5.96
N LEU A 20 -9.45 -8.42 5.80
CA LEU A 20 -10.34 -8.90 6.84
C LEU A 20 -9.64 -9.94 7.71
N ILE A 21 -10.00 -9.96 8.99
CA ILE A 21 -9.51 -10.94 9.96
C ILE A 21 -10.71 -11.74 10.45
N ASP A 22 -10.65 -13.05 10.27
CA ASP A 22 -11.54 -13.96 10.98
C ASP A 22 -11.20 -13.92 12.48
N LYS A 23 -12.15 -13.45 13.29
CA LYS A 23 -11.94 -13.32 14.73
C LYS A 23 -11.79 -14.67 15.45
N SER A 24 -12.26 -15.76 14.85
CA SER A 24 -12.22 -17.08 15.46
C SER A 24 -10.87 -17.78 15.22
N GLU A 25 -10.43 -17.84 13.96
CA GLU A 25 -9.23 -18.58 13.57
C GLU A 25 -8.01 -17.68 13.27
N LEU A 26 -8.17 -16.34 13.38
CA LEU A 26 -7.14 -15.34 13.04
C LEU A 26 -6.61 -15.44 11.60
N ASN A 27 -7.41 -16.01 10.70
CA ASN A 27 -7.09 -16.06 9.29
C ASN A 27 -7.28 -14.69 8.63
N LEU A 28 -6.33 -14.30 7.79
CA LEU A 28 -6.40 -13.09 6.98
C LEU A 28 -7.06 -13.39 5.63
N CYS A 29 -7.94 -12.50 5.18
CA CYS A 29 -8.57 -12.58 3.88
C CYS A 29 -8.48 -11.22 3.17
N LEU A 30 -7.87 -11.20 1.98
CA LEU A 30 -7.89 -10.04 1.11
C LEU A 30 -9.27 -9.94 0.42
N THR A 31 -9.88 -8.76 0.45
CA THR A 31 -11.21 -8.48 -0.11
C THR A 31 -11.17 -7.30 -1.08
N ASP A 32 -12.30 -7.04 -1.73
CA ASP A 32 -12.52 -5.92 -2.66
C ASP A 32 -11.67 -5.97 -3.95
N PHE A 33 -12.00 -6.96 -4.79
CA PHE A 33 -11.42 -7.11 -6.11
C PHE A 33 -12.06 -6.20 -7.17
N GLY A 34 -12.81 -5.16 -6.78
CA GLY A 34 -13.58 -4.30 -7.70
C GLY A 34 -12.71 -3.60 -8.76
N VAL A 35 -11.44 -3.38 -8.43
CA VAL A 35 -10.44 -2.83 -9.36
C VAL A 35 -9.28 -3.80 -9.63
N ALA A 36 -9.40 -5.07 -9.23
CA ALA A 36 -8.36 -6.06 -9.51
C ALA A 36 -8.29 -6.40 -11.00
N MET A 37 -7.15 -6.96 -11.42
CA MET A 37 -6.89 -7.32 -12.81
C MET A 37 -6.17 -8.65 -12.90
N ALA A 38 -6.77 -9.59 -13.62
CA ALA A 38 -6.10 -10.79 -14.09
C ALA A 38 -5.17 -10.41 -15.26
N LEU A 39 -3.85 -10.53 -15.08
CA LEU A 39 -2.88 -10.00 -16.04
C LEU A 39 -3.00 -10.70 -17.41
N PRO A 40 -3.34 -9.97 -18.48
CA PRO A 40 -3.47 -10.55 -19.81
C PRO A 40 -2.10 -11.00 -20.38
N PRO A 41 -2.08 -11.82 -21.44
CA PRO A 41 -0.84 -12.22 -22.10
C PRO A 41 -0.06 -11.03 -22.69
N VAL A 42 -0.77 -9.99 -23.10
CA VAL A 42 -0.21 -8.76 -23.68
C VAL A 42 -0.76 -7.57 -22.90
N LEU A 43 0.14 -6.72 -22.40
CA LEU A 43 -0.19 -5.49 -21.68
C LEU A 43 -0.20 -4.29 -22.62
N THR A 44 -0.99 -3.29 -22.27
CA THR A 44 -1.13 -2.01 -22.96
C THR A 44 -1.02 -0.87 -21.95
N GLU A 45 -0.81 0.36 -22.42
CA GLU A 45 -0.73 1.55 -21.56
C GLU A 45 -1.98 1.73 -20.68
N ARG A 46 -3.14 1.26 -21.15
CA ARG A 46 -4.41 1.32 -20.42
C ARG A 46 -4.43 0.44 -19.16
N ASP A 47 -3.53 -0.52 -19.06
CA ASP A 47 -3.42 -1.42 -17.90
C ASP A 47 -2.68 -0.76 -16.72
N PHE A 48 -1.96 0.35 -16.97
CA PHE A 48 -1.12 1.09 -16.01
C PHE A 48 -1.78 2.39 -15.51
N VAL A 49 -3.11 2.47 -15.59
CA VAL A 49 -3.86 3.64 -15.11
C VAL A 49 -3.82 3.77 -13.59
N GLN A 50 -3.84 5.02 -13.10
CA GLN A 50 -3.93 5.34 -11.68
C GLN A 50 -5.33 5.03 -11.15
N ILE A 51 -5.54 3.80 -10.70
CA ILE A 51 -6.78 3.30 -10.09
C ILE A 51 -6.52 2.79 -8.67
N GLY A 52 -7.55 2.83 -7.84
CA GLY A 52 -7.47 2.45 -6.42
C GLY A 52 -7.26 3.65 -5.50
N THR A 53 -6.90 3.37 -4.25
CA THR A 53 -6.74 4.40 -3.21
C THR A 53 -5.39 5.09 -3.33
N MET A 54 -5.37 6.35 -3.76
CA MET A 54 -4.16 7.10 -4.08
C MET A 54 -3.08 7.10 -2.98
N ARG A 55 -3.49 7.14 -1.71
CA ARG A 55 -2.58 7.09 -0.54
C ARG A 55 -1.67 5.85 -0.51
N TYR A 56 -2.13 4.75 -1.10
CA TYR A 56 -1.42 3.46 -1.15
C TYR A 56 -0.68 3.24 -2.47
N MET A 57 -0.78 4.18 -3.41
CA MET A 57 -0.25 4.03 -4.76
C MET A 57 1.26 4.20 -4.79
N ALA A 58 1.93 3.34 -5.55
CA ALA A 58 3.38 3.40 -5.76
C ALA A 58 3.79 4.72 -6.43
N PRO A 59 4.97 5.29 -6.10
CA PRO A 59 5.43 6.58 -6.63
C PRO A 59 5.53 6.56 -8.16
N GLU A 60 6.02 5.47 -8.75
CA GLU A 60 6.15 5.31 -10.20
C GLU A 60 4.79 5.29 -10.91
N LEU A 61 3.74 4.79 -10.25
CA LEU A 61 2.38 4.80 -10.78
C LEU A 61 1.75 6.19 -10.63
N LEU A 62 1.95 6.87 -9.49
CA LEU A 62 1.52 8.25 -9.25
C LEU A 62 2.15 9.26 -10.22
N GLU A 63 3.44 9.08 -10.52
CA GLU A 63 4.19 9.92 -11.45
C GLU A 63 3.88 9.57 -12.92
N GLY A 64 3.25 8.42 -13.19
CA GLY A 64 2.92 7.97 -14.54
C GLY A 64 4.14 7.50 -15.34
N VAL A 65 5.22 7.12 -14.65
CA VAL A 65 6.50 6.67 -15.23
C VAL A 65 6.79 5.19 -14.97
N ILE A 66 5.77 4.45 -14.52
CA ILE A 66 5.83 3.01 -14.30
C ILE A 66 6.25 2.27 -15.57
N ALA A 67 7.15 1.29 -15.42
CA ALA A 67 7.54 0.43 -16.54
C ALA A 67 6.34 -0.40 -17.00
N HIS A 68 6.14 -0.51 -18.32
CA HIS A 68 4.99 -1.24 -18.87
C HIS A 68 5.19 -2.77 -18.87
N THR A 69 5.55 -3.34 -17.71
CA THR A 69 5.81 -4.79 -17.53
C THR A 69 4.89 -5.41 -16.48
N ARG A 70 4.82 -6.76 -16.49
CA ARG A 70 4.03 -7.52 -15.51
C ARG A 70 4.58 -7.34 -14.10
N GLU A 71 5.91 -7.33 -13.98
CA GLU A 71 6.63 -7.19 -12.71
C GLU A 71 6.36 -5.83 -12.07
N ALA A 72 6.29 -4.78 -12.88
CA ALA A 72 5.97 -3.44 -12.41
C ALA A 72 4.54 -3.35 -11.88
N LEU A 73 3.56 -3.99 -12.53
CA LEU A 73 2.20 -4.08 -11.98
C LEU A 73 2.16 -4.90 -10.68
N CYS A 74 2.93 -5.98 -10.57
CA CYS A 74 3.03 -6.72 -9.31
C CYS A 74 3.70 -5.87 -8.20
N SER A 75 4.68 -5.02 -8.53
CA SER A 75 5.37 -4.20 -7.53
C SER A 75 4.50 -3.10 -6.95
N VAL A 76 3.44 -2.64 -7.65
CA VAL A 76 2.51 -1.66 -7.07
C VAL A 76 1.74 -2.23 -5.87
N ASP A 77 1.35 -3.51 -5.94
CA ASP A 77 0.73 -4.22 -4.82
C ASP A 77 1.73 -4.45 -3.68
N MET A 78 2.99 -4.75 -4.00
CA MET A 78 4.05 -4.89 -2.99
C MET A 78 4.31 -3.58 -2.25
N TYR A 79 4.27 -2.45 -2.94
CA TYR A 79 4.38 -1.13 -2.32
C TYR A 79 3.21 -0.86 -1.37
N ALA A 80 1.98 -1.12 -1.83
CA ALA A 80 0.79 -0.96 -1.01
C ALA A 80 0.79 -1.88 0.23
N LEU A 81 1.24 -3.12 0.08
CA LEU A 81 1.44 -4.06 1.18
C LEU A 81 2.48 -3.56 2.19
N ALA A 82 3.57 -2.94 1.74
CA ALA A 82 4.58 -2.36 2.63
C ALA A 82 4.00 -1.23 3.50
N LEU A 83 3.03 -0.46 2.97
CA LEU A 83 2.32 0.56 3.75
C LEU A 83 1.38 -0.06 4.78
N VAL A 84 0.69 -1.16 4.45
CA VAL A 84 -0.10 -1.93 5.44
C VAL A 84 0.80 -2.48 6.55
N MET A 85 1.97 -3.04 6.20
CA MET A 85 2.94 -3.51 7.19
C MET A 85 3.44 -2.37 8.08
N TRP A 86 3.68 -1.18 7.50
CA TRP A 86 4.00 0.02 8.27
C TRP A 86 2.88 0.37 9.25
N GLU A 87 1.62 0.33 8.84
CA GLU A 87 0.49 0.58 9.74
C GLU A 87 0.49 -0.40 10.92
N ILE A 88 0.62 -1.71 10.65
CA ILE A 88 0.69 -2.73 11.70
C ILE A 88 1.82 -2.42 12.69
N LEU A 89 3.03 -2.16 12.17
CA LEU A 89 4.19 -1.85 12.99
C LEU A 89 3.97 -0.60 13.85
N THR A 90 3.37 0.46 13.29
CA THR A 90 3.10 1.70 14.00
C THR A 90 2.03 1.58 15.09
N GLN A 91 1.11 0.63 14.95
CA GLN A 91 0.06 0.36 15.95
C GLN A 91 0.52 -0.58 17.07
N CYS A 92 1.67 -1.23 16.93
CA CYS A 92 2.24 -2.12 17.95
C CYS A 92 2.96 -1.39 19.11
N GLU A 93 2.83 -0.07 19.26
CA GLU A 93 3.42 0.61 20.42
C GLU A 93 2.80 0.17 21.75
N VAL A 94 3.65 0.10 22.79
CA VAL A 94 3.33 -0.18 24.20
C VAL A 94 2.46 0.94 24.82
N TYR A 95 2.31 2.07 24.14
CA TYR A 95 1.42 3.15 24.55
C TYR A 95 0.17 3.14 23.66
N PRO A 96 -1.04 3.11 24.24
CA PRO A 96 -2.27 3.21 23.48
C PRO A 96 -2.35 4.60 22.85
N THR A 97 -1.83 4.76 21.65
CA THR A 97 -2.29 5.85 20.81
C THR A 97 -3.75 5.54 20.48
N THR A 98 -4.67 6.40 20.92
CA THR A 98 -6.11 6.12 20.83
C THR A 98 -6.67 6.34 19.43
N GLU A 99 -5.84 6.68 18.45
CA GLU A 99 -6.28 7.11 17.12
C GLU A 99 -5.44 6.47 16.02
N TYR A 100 -6.12 5.67 15.18
CA TYR A 100 -5.56 5.12 13.96
C TYR A 100 -5.11 6.24 13.02
N ARG A 101 -3.90 6.13 12.47
CA ARG A 101 -3.36 7.08 11.48
C ARG A 101 -3.00 6.34 10.20
N PRO A 102 -3.63 6.67 9.07
CA PRO A 102 -3.27 6.06 7.80
C PRO A 102 -1.89 6.56 7.31
N PRO A 103 -1.27 5.88 6.32
CA PRO A 103 0.03 6.29 5.77
C PRO A 103 0.05 7.76 5.33
N TYR A 104 1.16 8.46 5.57
CA TYR A 104 1.35 9.88 5.21
C TYR A 104 0.51 10.91 5.98
N GLU A 105 -0.32 10.49 6.95
CA GLU A 105 -1.15 11.43 7.72
C GLU A 105 -0.32 12.47 8.50
N GLU A 106 0.91 12.13 8.89
CA GLU A 106 1.85 13.04 9.55
C GLU A 106 2.24 14.27 8.70
N TYR A 107 2.15 14.15 7.37
CA TYR A 107 2.48 15.20 6.42
C TYR A 107 1.26 15.98 5.94
N ARG A 108 0.04 15.57 6.36
CA ARG A 108 -1.19 16.23 5.94
C ARG A 108 -1.18 17.68 6.41
N LYS A 109 -1.27 18.61 5.47
CA LYS A 109 -1.43 20.03 5.81
C LYS A 109 -2.80 20.19 6.46
N LYS A 110 -2.88 20.86 7.62
CA LYS A 110 -4.17 21.27 8.19
C LYS A 110 -4.67 22.45 7.35
N ASN A 111 -5.41 22.13 6.30
CA ASN A 111 -5.88 23.01 5.22
C ASN A 111 -5.96 24.50 5.55
N SER A 112 -5.23 25.32 4.78
CA SER A 112 -5.50 26.75 4.60
C SER A 112 -5.46 27.21 3.14
N ASP A 113 -5.17 26.35 2.16
CA ASP A 113 -5.01 26.74 0.74
C ASP A 113 -6.02 26.13 -0.25
N GLY A 114 -6.90 25.21 0.18
CA GLY A 114 -7.94 24.63 -0.67
C GLY A 114 -7.47 23.55 -1.66
N SER A 115 -6.26 23.01 -1.49
CA SER A 115 -5.75 21.89 -2.29
C SER A 115 -6.58 20.59 -2.10
N SER A 116 -6.66 19.78 -3.16
CA SER A 116 -7.30 18.45 -3.10
C SER A 116 -6.35 17.44 -2.46
N PHE A 117 -6.89 16.52 -1.66
CA PHE A 117 -6.14 15.42 -1.03
C PHE A 117 -5.29 14.61 -2.04
N THR A 118 -5.78 14.48 -3.28
CA THR A 118 -5.06 13.85 -4.40
C THR A 118 -3.74 14.59 -4.73
N SER A 119 -3.79 15.92 -4.80
CA SER A 119 -2.61 16.76 -5.07
C SER A 119 -1.62 16.69 -3.91
N GLU A 120 -2.11 16.64 -2.67
CA GLU A 120 -1.27 16.53 -1.48
C GLU A 120 -0.44 15.23 -1.49
N ILE A 121 -1.06 14.09 -1.81
CA ILE A 121 -0.35 12.80 -1.87
C ILE A 121 0.72 12.81 -2.95
N TYR A 122 0.43 13.38 -4.13
CA TYR A 122 1.42 13.53 -5.18
C TYR A 122 2.62 14.36 -4.70
N ASP A 123 2.38 15.53 -4.09
CA ASP A 123 3.43 16.40 -3.57
C ASP A 123 4.28 15.68 -2.50
N ILE A 124 3.63 14.98 -1.57
CA ILE A 124 4.32 14.24 -0.51
C ILE A 124 5.19 13.11 -1.10
N VAL A 125 4.62 12.27 -1.95
CA VAL A 125 5.23 11.00 -2.37
C VAL A 125 6.20 11.17 -3.53
N VAL A 126 5.87 12.02 -4.50
CA VAL A 126 6.61 12.20 -5.76
C VAL A 126 7.53 13.42 -5.69
N VAL A 127 6.99 14.59 -5.35
CA VAL A 127 7.77 15.85 -5.35
C VAL A 127 8.76 15.90 -4.20
N HIS A 128 8.29 15.67 -2.97
CA HIS A 128 9.13 15.72 -1.77
C HIS A 128 9.78 14.37 -1.44
N ARG A 129 9.39 13.29 -2.12
CA ARG A 129 9.92 11.93 -1.93
C ARG A 129 9.86 11.44 -0.48
N LEU A 130 8.85 11.85 0.26
CA LEU A 130 8.65 11.47 1.65
C LEU A 130 8.08 10.04 1.75
N ARG A 131 8.39 9.36 2.85
CA ARG A 131 7.88 8.03 3.19
C ARG A 131 7.46 8.02 4.66
N PRO A 132 6.45 7.23 5.06
CA PRO A 132 5.99 7.22 6.44
C PRO A 132 7.13 6.85 7.38
N SER A 133 7.27 7.61 8.46
CA SER A 133 8.37 7.42 9.41
C SER A 133 8.20 6.10 10.17
N LEU A 134 9.24 5.25 10.20
CA LEU A 134 9.27 4.11 11.13
C LEU A 134 9.36 4.62 12.58
N ILE A 135 8.69 3.92 13.52
CA ILE A 135 8.78 4.22 14.95
C ILE A 135 10.23 4.20 15.39
N ARG A 136 10.62 5.16 16.24
CA ARG A 136 11.97 5.30 16.79
C ARG A 136 12.47 4.00 17.45
N SER A 137 11.62 3.32 18.21
CA SER A 137 11.93 2.02 18.83
C SER A 137 12.35 0.94 17.83
N LEU A 138 11.76 0.90 16.63
CA LEU A 138 12.14 -0.02 15.54
C LEU A 138 13.43 0.42 14.84
N LYS A 139 13.65 1.73 14.69
CA LYS A 139 14.90 2.28 14.15
C LYS A 139 16.09 1.97 15.06
N ASP A 140 15.87 2.05 16.36
CA ASP A 140 16.91 1.86 17.38
C ASP A 140 17.10 0.37 17.74
N ASN A 141 16.12 -0.50 17.42
CA ASN A 141 16.17 -1.95 17.70
C ASN A 141 15.69 -2.80 16.51
N PRO A 142 16.53 -3.03 15.49
CA PRO A 142 16.14 -3.79 14.30
C PRO A 142 15.75 -5.25 14.59
N HIS A 143 16.17 -5.81 15.73
CA HIS A 143 15.77 -7.15 16.16
C HIS A 143 14.28 -7.28 16.52
N VAL A 144 13.59 -6.18 16.85
CA VAL A 144 12.14 -6.18 17.10
C VAL A 144 11.36 -6.55 15.84
N LEU A 145 11.89 -6.26 14.64
CA LEU A 145 11.31 -6.70 13.38
C LEU A 145 11.27 -8.24 13.29
N VAL A 146 12.29 -8.94 13.79
CA VAL A 146 12.32 -10.40 13.79
C VAL A 146 11.21 -10.96 14.68
N SER A 147 10.90 -10.32 15.81
CA SER A 147 9.86 -10.76 16.73
C SER A 147 8.42 -10.48 16.26
N VAL A 148 8.22 -9.48 15.40
CA VAL A 148 6.89 -9.17 14.82
C VAL A 148 6.57 -10.08 13.64
N PHE A 149 7.60 -10.61 12.97
CA PHE A 149 7.47 -11.40 11.74
C PHE A 149 7.90 -12.89 11.89
N ALA A 150 8.18 -13.36 13.11
CA ALA A 150 8.46 -14.77 13.44
C ALA A 150 7.26 -15.42 14.15
#